data_AF-H6QU55-F1
#
_entry.id   AF-H6QU55-F1
#
_cell.length_a   1.000
_cell.length_b   1.000
_cell.length_c   1.000
_cell.angle_alpha   90.00
_cell.angle_beta   90.00
_cell.angle_gamma   90.00
#
_symmetry.space_group_name_H-M   'P 1'
#
loop_
_entity.id
_entity.type
_entity.pdbx_description
1 polymer ?
#
loop_
_entity_poly.entity_id
_entity_poly.type
_entity_poly.pdbx_seq_one_letter_code
_entity_poly.pdbx_strand_id
1 'polypeptide(L)'
;MAAKTSTALSRVLCEETQTQSAQPNLQNSAPMLSKSPRFAAIAVDYVLYVELSKDGLLSQQKALAPIKWERIVPSPLPAPFQANIVSFTWPRFQYEVLIHMANKCDILQRFMIKNHDAGNLVWLASIKNHADFGVAVKIDGPADFLNFSQAAYEAYPASVAFKITMANPIQKANDAALQATRSCFPARPPICGKHGAP
;
A
#
# COMPACT_ATOMS: atom_id res chain seq x y z
N MET A 1 11.01 -71.28 40.74
CA MET A 1 12.31 -71.10 41.43
C MET A 1 13.42 -71.09 40.38
N ALA A 2 14.36 -70.13 40.48
CA ALA A 2 15.53 -69.84 39.61
C ALA A 2 15.21 -69.48 38.14
N ALA A 3 15.88 -68.55 37.45
CA ALA A 3 17.27 -68.07 37.48
C ALA A 3 17.37 -66.56 37.12
N LYS A 4 18.15 -65.75 37.86
CA LYS A 4 19.47 -65.17 37.52
C LYS A 4 19.61 -64.60 36.09
N THR A 5 19.82 -63.27 35.98
CA THR A 5 21.10 -62.66 35.56
C THR A 5 21.13 -61.16 35.81
N SER A 6 22.15 -60.73 36.55
CA SER A 6 22.62 -59.35 36.70
C SER A 6 23.66 -59.10 35.61
N THR A 7 23.49 -58.01 34.84
CA THR A 7 24.55 -57.47 33.96
C THR A 7 24.59 -55.97 34.15
N ALA A 8 25.76 -55.49 34.55
CA ALA A 8 26.03 -54.12 34.89
C ALA A 8 26.61 -53.32 33.70
N LEU A 9 26.47 -52.00 33.84
CA LEU A 9 27.37 -50.91 33.41
C LEU A 9 27.21 -50.19 32.06
N SER A 10 27.27 -48.87 32.25
CA SER A 10 27.93 -47.84 31.45
C SER A 10 27.24 -47.30 30.21
N ARG A 11 26.80 -46.03 30.31
CA ARG A 11 27.35 -44.91 29.53
C ARG A 11 26.95 -43.59 30.19
N VAL A 12 27.86 -43.02 30.98
CA VAL A 12 28.72 -41.86 30.60
C VAL A 12 27.96 -40.54 30.78
N LEU A 13 28.14 -39.96 31.97
CA LEU A 13 27.90 -38.56 32.30
C LEU A 13 29.17 -37.82 31.86
N CYS A 14 29.10 -37.01 30.81
CA CYS A 14 30.27 -36.25 30.35
C CYS A 14 30.40 -34.94 31.14
N GLU A 15 31.59 -34.78 31.70
CA GLU A 15 32.11 -33.67 32.48
C GLU A 15 32.37 -32.42 31.62
N GLU A 16 32.06 -31.26 32.20
CA GLU A 16 32.55 -29.95 31.76
C GLU A 16 34.09 -29.95 31.72
N THR A 17 34.68 -29.42 30.64
CA THR A 17 35.82 -28.48 30.64
C THR A 17 36.27 -28.25 29.20
N GLN A 18 36.23 -27.00 28.72
CA GLN A 18 37.39 -26.34 28.08
C GLN A 18 37.13 -24.87 27.69
N THR A 19 37.80 -23.99 28.44
CA THR A 19 38.63 -22.84 28.01
C THR A 19 38.08 -21.79 27.04
N GLN A 20 37.89 -20.61 27.64
CA GLN A 20 38.01 -19.25 27.14
C GLN A 20 39.00 -19.08 25.97
N SER A 21 38.49 -18.57 24.83
CA SER A 21 39.27 -17.74 23.91
C SER A 21 38.39 -16.63 23.34
N ALA A 22 38.97 -15.43 23.27
CA ALA A 22 38.31 -14.14 23.17
C ALA A 22 37.74 -13.83 21.79
N GLN A 23 36.51 -13.30 21.73
CA GLN A 23 36.04 -12.36 20.69
C GLN A 23 34.95 -11.43 21.27
N PRO A 24 35.02 -10.10 21.03
CA PRO A 24 33.97 -9.17 21.43
C PRO A 24 32.84 -9.24 20.40
N ASN A 25 31.78 -9.99 20.70
CA ASN A 25 30.63 -10.10 19.82
C ASN A 25 29.62 -9.00 20.15
N LEU A 26 29.45 -8.06 19.21
CA LEU A 26 28.35 -7.11 19.13
C LEU A 26 27.01 -7.87 19.20
N GLN A 27 26.44 -7.99 20.40
CA GLN A 27 25.08 -8.50 20.61
C GLN A 27 24.19 -7.37 21.14
N ASN A 28 23.91 -6.42 20.25
CA ASN A 28 22.66 -5.66 20.29
C ASN A 28 21.80 -6.11 19.11
N SER A 29 21.43 -7.39 19.13
CA SER A 29 20.34 -7.92 18.30
C SER A 29 19.22 -8.23 19.27
N ALA A 30 18.39 -7.23 19.59
CA ALA A 30 17.16 -7.46 20.31
C ALA A 30 16.40 -8.61 19.63
N PRO A 31 15.77 -9.54 20.39
CA PRO A 31 14.98 -10.58 19.78
C PRO A 31 13.88 -9.88 18.97
N MET A 32 13.70 -10.26 17.71
CA MET A 32 12.50 -9.93 16.95
C MET A 32 11.31 -10.42 17.77
N LEU A 33 10.72 -9.53 18.58
CA LEU A 33 9.46 -9.77 19.24
C LEU A 33 8.47 -10.02 18.10
N SER A 34 8.12 -11.29 17.89
CA SER A 34 7.05 -11.69 17.00
C SER A 34 5.78 -11.05 17.56
N LYS A 35 5.45 -9.85 17.07
CA LYS A 35 4.23 -9.13 17.43
C LYS A 35 3.07 -10.11 17.28
N SER A 36 2.27 -10.28 18.35
CA SER A 36 1.14 -11.22 18.30
C SER A 36 0.24 -10.85 17.12
N PRO A 37 -0.11 -11.81 16.25
CA PRO A 37 -1.01 -11.55 15.14
C PRO A 37 -2.31 -10.92 15.65
N ARG A 38 -2.69 -9.78 15.08
CA ARG A 38 -3.89 -9.05 15.51
C ARG A 38 -4.75 -8.70 14.30
N PHE A 39 -5.96 -9.22 14.27
CA PHE A 39 -6.95 -8.85 13.27
C PHE A 39 -7.63 -7.54 13.68
N ALA A 40 -7.67 -6.59 12.76
CA ALA A 40 -8.36 -5.32 12.94
C ALA A 40 -9.23 -5.01 11.73
N ALA A 41 -10.32 -4.28 11.98
CA ALA A 41 -11.20 -3.77 10.95
C ALA A 41 -10.53 -2.58 10.25
N ILE A 42 -10.25 -2.72 8.95
CA ILE A 42 -9.68 -1.67 8.11
C ILE A 42 -10.81 -1.12 7.24
N ALA A 43 -11.15 0.16 7.40
CA ALA A 43 -12.11 0.82 6.53
C ALA A 43 -11.46 1.05 5.16
N VAL A 44 -12.14 0.70 4.07
CA VAL A 44 -11.63 0.92 2.72
C VAL A 44 -12.70 1.62 1.87
N ASP A 45 -12.28 2.65 1.15
CA ASP A 45 -13.11 3.42 0.21
C ASP A 45 -12.38 3.60 -1.13
N TYR A 46 -13.10 3.92 -2.20
CA TYR A 46 -12.52 4.29 -3.48
C TYR A 46 -13.17 5.50 -4.15
N VAL A 47 -12.39 6.21 -4.96
CA VAL A 47 -12.87 7.19 -5.93
C VAL A 47 -12.20 6.90 -7.27
N LEU A 48 -12.97 6.35 -8.20
CA LEU A 48 -12.52 5.97 -9.53
C LEU A 48 -13.14 6.89 -10.59
N TYR A 49 -12.51 6.98 -11.75
CA TYR A 49 -13.09 7.62 -12.92
C TYR A 49 -13.15 6.62 -14.08
N VAL A 50 -14.31 6.49 -14.71
CA VAL A 50 -14.55 5.53 -15.78
C VAL A 50 -14.90 6.26 -17.06
N GLU A 51 -14.34 5.82 -18.18
CA GLU A 51 -14.72 6.32 -19.50
C GLU A 51 -15.98 5.60 -19.96
N LEU A 52 -17.10 6.30 -20.15
CA LEU A 52 -18.37 5.67 -20.51
C LEU A 52 -18.30 4.88 -21.83
N SER A 53 -17.44 5.31 -22.77
CA SER A 53 -17.23 4.65 -24.06
C SER A 53 -16.53 3.29 -23.97
N LYS A 54 -15.75 3.05 -22.91
CA LYS A 54 -14.93 1.84 -22.75
C LYS A 54 -15.45 0.92 -21.66
N ASP A 55 -15.82 1.50 -20.52
CA ASP A 55 -16.21 0.75 -19.33
C ASP A 55 -17.62 1.14 -18.86
N GLY A 56 -18.51 1.52 -19.78
CA GLY A 56 -19.89 1.95 -19.48
C GLY A 56 -20.74 0.96 -18.68
N LEU A 57 -20.34 -0.31 -18.60
CA LEU A 57 -20.96 -1.31 -17.70
C LEU A 57 -20.72 -1.03 -16.21
N LEU A 58 -19.70 -0.24 -15.87
CA LEU A 58 -19.44 0.22 -14.50
C LEU A 58 -20.19 1.51 -14.16
N SER A 59 -20.88 2.10 -15.14
CA SER A 59 -21.62 3.34 -14.95
C SER A 59 -22.73 3.16 -13.91
N GLN A 60 -22.79 4.09 -12.95
CA GLN A 60 -23.90 4.17 -12.00
C GLN A 60 -25.06 5.00 -12.57
N GLN A 61 -24.84 5.71 -13.69
CA GLN A 61 -25.84 6.55 -14.34
C GLN A 61 -26.56 5.82 -15.49
N LYS A 62 -27.89 5.82 -15.47
CA LYS A 62 -28.70 5.51 -16.67
C LYS A 62 -28.64 6.70 -17.63
N ALA A 63 -27.68 6.65 -18.56
CA ALA A 63 -27.62 7.37 -19.84
C ALA A 63 -28.34 8.73 -19.88
N LEU A 64 -27.82 9.74 -19.19
CA LEU A 64 -28.22 11.13 -19.39
C LEU A 64 -26.96 12.01 -19.34
N ALA A 65 -26.68 12.70 -20.47
CA ALA A 65 -25.60 13.65 -20.76
C ALA A 65 -24.35 13.09 -21.48
N PRO A 66 -23.67 13.91 -22.33
CA PRO A 66 -22.48 13.52 -23.10
C PRO A 66 -21.21 13.57 -22.23
N ILE A 67 -21.28 13.04 -21.00
CA ILE A 67 -20.16 13.05 -20.07
C ILE A 67 -19.24 11.89 -20.43
N LYS A 68 -18.04 12.20 -20.94
CA LYS A 68 -17.07 11.16 -21.32
C LYS A 68 -16.56 10.34 -20.12
N TRP A 69 -16.49 10.96 -18.94
CA TRP A 69 -15.91 10.37 -17.73
C TRP A 69 -16.87 10.45 -16.54
N GLU A 70 -17.18 9.31 -15.94
CA GLU A 70 -18.01 9.22 -14.74
C GLU A 70 -17.16 8.97 -13.50
N ARG A 71 -17.46 9.67 -12.41
CA ARG A 71 -16.88 9.41 -11.09
C ARG A 71 -17.68 8.31 -10.39
N ILE A 72 -17.01 7.24 -10.01
CA ILE A 72 -17.59 6.09 -9.32
C ILE A 72 -17.05 6.05 -7.88
N VAL A 73 -17.97 5.87 -6.94
CA VAL A 73 -17.68 5.65 -5.51
C VAL A 73 -18.48 4.45 -5.02
N PRO A 74 -18.06 3.74 -3.95
CA PRO A 74 -18.84 2.66 -3.40
C PRO A 74 -20.21 3.16 -2.92
N SER A 75 -21.26 2.45 -3.30
CA SER A 75 -22.61 2.70 -2.79
C SER A 75 -23.37 1.37 -2.69
N PRO A 76 -23.69 0.88 -1.47
CA PRO A 76 -23.32 1.43 -0.15
C PRO A 76 -21.82 1.27 0.16
N LEU A 77 -21.35 1.88 1.27
CA LEU A 77 -19.97 1.73 1.73
C LEU A 77 -19.66 0.24 2.00
N PRO A 78 -18.49 -0.28 1.58
CA PRO A 78 -18.16 -1.69 1.75
C PRO A 78 -17.93 -2.05 3.22
N ALA A 79 -18.12 -3.32 3.54
CA ALA A 79 -17.78 -3.84 4.86
C ALA A 79 -16.28 -3.65 5.12
N PRO A 80 -15.86 -3.37 6.36
CA PRO A 80 -14.44 -3.26 6.70
C PRO A 80 -13.67 -4.54 6.31
N PHE A 81 -12.45 -4.36 5.80
CA PHE A 81 -11.53 -5.43 5.49
C PHE A 81 -10.89 -5.93 6.79
N GLN A 82 -11.11 -7.19 7.14
CA GLN A 82 -10.57 -7.80 8.36
C GLN A 82 -9.22 -8.44 8.07
N ALA A 83 -8.17 -7.86 8.64
CA ALA A 83 -6.81 -8.26 8.32
C ALA A 83 -5.85 -8.07 9.49
N ASN A 84 -4.83 -8.93 9.55
CA ASN A 84 -3.62 -8.62 10.30
C ASN A 84 -2.68 -7.79 9.43
N ILE A 85 -2.72 -6.47 9.58
CA ILE A 85 -2.03 -5.54 8.68
C ILE A 85 -0.52 -5.77 8.61
N VAL A 86 0.12 -6.20 9.72
CA VAL A 86 1.56 -6.47 9.78
C VAL A 86 1.96 -7.82 9.16
N SER A 87 1.01 -8.66 8.75
CA SER A 87 1.28 -9.93 8.06
C SER A 87 1.29 -9.82 6.54
N PHE A 88 0.96 -8.65 5.98
CA PHE A 88 0.93 -8.46 4.53
C PHE A 88 2.22 -7.85 4.02
N THR A 89 2.65 -8.31 2.84
CA THR A 89 3.51 -7.49 1.98
C THR A 89 2.65 -6.45 1.28
N TRP A 90 3.25 -5.32 0.88
CA TRP A 90 2.50 -4.25 0.24
C TRP A 90 1.73 -4.71 -1.03
N PRO A 91 2.34 -5.42 -1.99
CA PRO A 91 1.61 -5.90 -3.16
C PRO A 91 0.46 -6.86 -2.80
N ARG A 92 0.70 -7.75 -1.82
CA ARG A 92 -0.34 -8.69 -1.38
C ARG A 92 -1.51 -7.95 -0.74
N PHE A 93 -1.24 -6.96 0.11
CA PHE A 93 -2.28 -6.13 0.71
C PHE A 93 -3.12 -5.43 -0.38
N GLN A 94 -2.47 -4.84 -1.38
CA GLN A 94 -3.16 -4.16 -2.47
C GLN A 94 -4.13 -5.10 -3.19
N TYR A 95 -3.67 -6.26 -3.65
CA TYR A 95 -4.53 -7.23 -4.34
C TYR A 95 -5.71 -7.70 -3.49
N GLU A 96 -5.48 -8.06 -2.23
CA GLU A 96 -6.52 -8.54 -1.32
C GLU A 96 -7.58 -7.47 -1.07
N VAL A 97 -7.16 -6.22 -0.91
CA VAL A 97 -8.09 -5.09 -0.78
C VAL A 97 -8.90 -4.88 -2.05
N LEU A 98 -8.29 -4.96 -3.24
CA LEU A 98 -9.02 -4.81 -4.51
C LEU A 98 -10.07 -5.91 -4.69
N ILE A 99 -9.71 -7.16 -4.38
CA ILE A 99 -10.62 -8.32 -4.42
C ILE A 99 -11.78 -8.10 -3.44
N HIS A 100 -11.48 -7.67 -2.20
CA HIS A 100 -12.49 -7.40 -1.18
C HIS A 100 -13.48 -6.31 -1.61
N MET A 101 -12.97 -5.19 -2.15
CA MET A 101 -13.79 -4.05 -2.57
C MET A 101 -14.71 -4.36 -3.75
N ALA A 102 -14.30 -5.27 -4.63
CA ALA A 102 -15.03 -5.63 -5.84
C ALA A 102 -15.67 -7.03 -5.78
N ASN A 103 -15.78 -7.62 -4.58
CA ASN A 103 -16.23 -9.01 -4.39
C ASN A 103 -17.60 -9.36 -5.01
N LYS A 104 -18.45 -8.35 -5.25
CA LYS A 104 -19.80 -8.49 -5.83
C LYS A 104 -19.85 -8.16 -7.33
N CYS A 105 -18.77 -7.67 -7.94
CA CYS A 105 -18.76 -7.21 -9.32
C CYS A 105 -17.43 -7.53 -10.01
N ASP A 106 -17.41 -8.61 -10.79
CA ASP A 106 -16.23 -9.06 -11.55
C ASP A 106 -15.70 -7.99 -12.53
N ILE A 107 -16.59 -7.21 -13.15
CA ILE A 107 -16.19 -6.12 -14.05
C ILE A 107 -15.41 -5.05 -13.28
N LEU A 108 -15.88 -4.70 -12.08
CA LEU A 108 -15.20 -3.71 -11.23
C LEU A 108 -13.85 -4.25 -10.77
N GLN A 109 -13.79 -5.54 -10.41
CA GLN A 109 -12.56 -6.19 -9.97
C GLN A 109 -11.50 -6.15 -11.09
N ARG A 110 -11.87 -6.56 -12.30
CA ARG A 110 -10.98 -6.50 -13.46
C ARG A 110 -10.52 -5.08 -13.78
N PHE A 111 -11.43 -4.10 -13.67
CA PHE A 111 -11.10 -2.70 -13.89
C PHE A 111 -10.10 -2.17 -12.83
N MET A 112 -10.32 -2.48 -11.55
CA MET A 112 -9.43 -2.04 -10.47
C MET A 112 -8.04 -2.68 -10.61
N ILE A 113 -7.96 -3.99 -10.88
CA ILE A 113 -6.69 -4.70 -11.07
C ILE A 113 -5.93 -4.13 -12.28
N LYS A 114 -6.60 -3.95 -13.43
CA LYS A 114 -5.98 -3.36 -14.62
C LYS A 114 -5.39 -1.96 -14.35
N ASN A 115 -6.11 -1.12 -13.60
CA ASN A 115 -5.62 0.22 -13.26
C ASN A 115 -4.54 0.19 -12.18
N HIS A 116 -4.54 -0.81 -11.29
CA HIS A 116 -3.47 -1.05 -10.35
C HIS A 116 -2.17 -1.41 -11.07
N ASP A 117 -2.22 -2.38 -11.98
CA ASP A 117 -1.07 -2.86 -12.74
C ASP A 117 -0.48 -1.76 -13.65
N ALA A 118 -1.34 -0.86 -14.14
CA ALA A 118 -0.94 0.32 -14.91
C ALA A 118 -0.38 1.49 -14.06
N GLY A 119 -0.38 1.38 -12.73
CA GLY A 119 0.10 2.42 -11.82
C GLY A 119 -0.81 3.65 -11.72
N ASN A 120 -2.09 3.52 -12.09
CA ASN A 120 -3.05 4.64 -12.07
C ASN A 120 -3.70 4.87 -10.70
N LEU A 121 -3.58 3.91 -9.78
CA LEU A 121 -4.17 3.98 -8.45
C LEU A 121 -3.22 4.61 -7.43
N VAL A 122 -3.71 5.60 -6.72
CA VAL A 122 -3.05 6.25 -5.58
C VAL A 122 -3.69 5.74 -4.30
N TRP A 123 -2.85 5.27 -3.38
CA TRP A 123 -3.27 4.72 -2.09
C TRP A 123 -3.03 5.76 -1.00
N LEU A 124 -4.11 6.14 -0.32
CA LEU A 124 -4.07 7.04 0.82
C LEU A 124 -4.42 6.26 2.08
N ALA A 125 -3.70 6.48 3.18
CA ALA A 125 -3.87 5.76 4.43
C ALA A 125 -3.94 6.72 5.62
N SER A 126 -4.75 6.40 6.62
CA SER A 126 -4.88 7.22 7.84
C SER A 126 -5.18 6.35 9.06
N ILE A 127 -4.77 6.85 10.23
CA ILE A 127 -5.03 6.28 11.54
C ILE A 127 -5.68 7.37 12.39
N LYS A 128 -6.88 7.10 12.89
CA LYS A 128 -7.63 8.07 13.69
C LYS A 128 -6.83 8.52 14.92
N ASN A 129 -6.74 9.83 15.14
CA ASN A 129 -6.04 10.47 16.27
C ASN A 129 -4.53 10.18 16.37
N HIS A 130 -3.88 9.77 15.28
CA HIS A 130 -2.42 9.61 15.25
C HIS A 130 -1.72 10.94 14.92
N ALA A 131 -0.53 11.18 15.47
CA ALA A 131 0.25 12.39 15.19
C ALA A 131 0.64 12.50 13.70
N ASP A 132 1.32 11.47 13.18
CA ASP A 132 1.81 11.48 11.79
C ASP A 132 0.79 11.00 10.75
N PHE A 133 -0.09 10.06 11.13
CA PHE A 133 -1.07 9.43 10.24
C PHE A 133 -2.51 9.90 10.49
N GLY A 134 -2.71 10.94 11.30
CA GLY A 134 -4.04 11.50 11.60
C GLY A 134 -4.71 12.12 10.37
N VAL A 135 -3.91 12.57 9.41
CA VAL A 135 -4.33 13.02 8.08
C VAL A 135 -3.95 11.94 7.07
N ALA A 136 -4.76 11.77 6.03
CA ALA A 136 -4.50 10.79 4.98
C ALA A 136 -3.15 11.06 4.30
N VAL A 137 -2.23 10.11 4.42
CA VAL A 137 -0.91 10.13 3.77
C VAL A 137 -0.89 9.21 2.56
N LYS A 138 -0.06 9.53 1.58
CA LYS A 138 0.15 8.66 0.41
C LYS A 138 1.11 7.53 0.76
N ILE A 139 0.77 6.32 0.32
CA ILE A 139 1.62 5.13 0.44
C ILE A 139 2.14 4.80 -0.95
N ASP A 140 3.41 5.12 -1.21
CA ASP A 140 4.02 4.96 -2.54
C ASP A 140 4.76 3.63 -2.71
N GLY A 141 5.15 3.00 -1.61
CA GLY A 141 5.86 1.73 -1.69
C GLY A 141 5.86 0.90 -0.42
N PRO A 142 6.58 -0.24 -0.46
CA PRO A 142 6.64 -1.19 0.65
C PRO A 142 7.19 -0.60 1.95
N ALA A 143 8.13 0.36 1.88
CA ALA A 143 8.69 1.00 3.07
C ALA A 143 7.66 1.88 3.81
N ASP A 144 6.91 2.69 3.06
CA ASP A 144 5.83 3.51 3.62
C ASP A 144 4.75 2.63 4.24
N PHE A 145 4.37 1.56 3.54
CA PHE A 145 3.40 0.61 4.03
C PHE A 145 3.88 -0.09 5.31
N LEU A 146 5.15 -0.49 5.37
CA LEU A 146 5.73 -1.09 6.57
C LEU A 146 5.64 -0.13 7.76
N ASN A 147 6.06 1.12 7.58
CA ASN A 147 6.01 2.14 8.63
C ASN A 147 4.55 2.39 9.09
N PHE A 148 3.63 2.53 8.13
CA PHE A 148 2.20 2.68 8.41
C PHE A 148 1.62 1.46 9.15
N SER A 149 1.94 0.24 8.72
CA SER A 149 1.43 -1.00 9.31
C SER A 149 1.89 -1.16 10.77
N GLN A 150 3.12 -0.75 11.06
CA GLN A 150 3.68 -0.74 12.41
C GLN A 150 2.95 0.29 13.29
N ALA A 151 2.77 1.51 12.79
CA ALA A 151 2.04 2.56 13.51
C ALA A 151 0.58 2.14 13.76
N ALA A 152 -0.08 1.53 12.79
CA ALA A 152 -1.44 1.01 12.92
C ALA A 152 -1.54 -0.09 13.97
N TYR A 153 -0.55 -0.97 14.06
CA TYR A 153 -0.49 -2.01 15.08
C TYR A 153 -0.36 -1.42 16.50
N GLU A 154 0.48 -0.40 16.66
CA GLU A 154 0.78 0.26 17.94
C GLU A 154 -0.37 1.18 18.39
N ALA A 155 -1.06 1.83 17.44
CA ALA A 155 -2.19 2.72 17.70
C ALA A 155 -3.51 2.00 18.02
N TYR A 156 -3.55 0.66 17.96
CA TYR A 156 -4.76 -0.10 18.28
C TYR A 156 -5.31 0.27 19.68
N PRO A 157 -6.63 0.48 19.83
CA PRO A 157 -7.73 0.13 18.91
C PRO A 157 -8.16 1.27 17.97
N ALA A 158 -7.28 2.21 17.62
CA ALA A 158 -7.60 3.27 16.69
C ALA A 158 -8.11 2.73 15.33
N SER A 159 -9.02 3.47 14.71
CA SER A 159 -9.57 3.13 13.40
C SER A 159 -8.54 3.41 12.31
N VAL A 160 -8.32 2.42 11.44
CA VAL A 160 -7.42 2.47 10.30
C VAL A 160 -8.25 2.54 9.03
N ALA A 161 -7.92 3.46 8.12
CA ALA A 161 -8.63 3.64 6.87
C ALA A 161 -7.68 3.76 5.68
N PHE A 162 -8.05 3.11 4.57
CA PHE A 162 -7.43 3.28 3.26
C PHE A 162 -8.44 3.87 2.27
N LYS A 163 -7.95 4.74 1.40
CA LYS A 163 -8.71 5.30 0.29
C LYS A 163 -7.94 5.14 -1.00
N ILE A 164 -8.55 4.47 -1.96
CA ILE A 164 -8.00 4.27 -3.29
C ILE A 164 -8.53 5.39 -4.19
N THR A 165 -7.65 6.12 -4.84
CA THR A 165 -8.05 7.20 -5.73
C THR A 165 -7.40 7.05 -7.09
N MET A 166 -8.08 7.54 -8.12
CA MET A 166 -7.50 7.67 -9.45
C MET A 166 -7.38 9.16 -9.80
N ALA A 167 -6.34 9.54 -10.53
CA ALA A 167 -6.19 10.91 -11.02
C ALA A 167 -7.42 11.31 -11.86
N ASN A 168 -7.93 12.52 -11.64
CA ASN A 168 -9.06 13.02 -12.43
C ASN A 168 -8.60 13.24 -13.89
N PRO A 169 -9.20 12.54 -14.87
CA PRO A 169 -8.78 12.61 -16.26
C PRO A 169 -8.98 14.01 -16.87
N ILE A 170 -9.95 14.79 -16.39
CA ILE A 170 -10.17 16.18 -16.84
C ILE A 170 -9.02 17.07 -16.36
N GLN A 171 -8.63 16.92 -15.10
CA GLN A 171 -7.52 17.67 -14.52
C GLN A 171 -6.19 17.30 -15.20
N LYS A 172 -5.95 15.99 -15.41
CA LYS A 172 -4.77 15.50 -16.12
C LYS A 172 -4.67 16.05 -17.55
N ALA A 173 -5.79 16.16 -18.27
CA ALA A 173 -5.82 16.75 -19.61
C ALA A 173 -5.49 18.25 -19.60
N ASN A 174 -6.04 18.98 -18.63
CA ASN A 174 -5.76 20.42 -18.46
C ASN A 174 -4.29 20.67 -18.10
N ASP A 175 -3.74 19.88 -17.18
CA ASP A 175 -2.33 19.98 -16.77
C ASP A 175 -1.39 19.68 -17.95
N ALA A 176 -1.70 18.65 -18.74
CA ALA A 176 -0.94 18.33 -19.96
C ALA A 176 -0.99 19.46 -20.99
N ALA A 177 -2.17 20.08 -21.19
CA ALA A 177 -2.31 21.23 -22.10
C ALA A 177 -1.55 22.47 -21.62
N LEU A 178 -1.57 22.74 -20.31
CA LEU A 178 -0.77 23.81 -19.68
C LEU A 178 0.74 23.54 -19.78
N GLN A 179 1.16 22.28 -19.70
CA GLN A 179 2.56 21.91 -19.83
C GLN A 179 3.03 22.00 -21.29
N ALA A 180 2.21 21.59 -22.25
CA ALA A 180 2.50 21.71 -23.68
C ALA A 180 2.60 23.18 -24.14
N THR A 181 1.72 24.05 -23.62
CA THR A 181 1.78 25.49 -23.90
C THR A 181 3.03 26.13 -23.31
N ARG A 182 3.49 25.70 -22.14
CA ARG A 182 4.76 26.15 -21.54
C ARG A 182 5.99 25.68 -22.33
N SER A 183 5.99 24.47 -22.88
CA SER A 183 7.10 23.97 -23.70
C SER A 183 7.17 24.59 -25.11
N CYS A 184 6.08 25.21 -25.59
CA CYS A 184 6.01 25.83 -26.91
C CYS A 184 6.39 27.32 -26.94
N PHE A 185 6.75 27.95 -25.82
CA PHE A 185 7.32 29.30 -25.87
C PHE A 185 8.83 29.21 -26.18
N PRO A 186 9.27 29.54 -27.40
CA PRO A 186 10.70 29.67 -27.65
C PRO A 186 11.26 30.80 -26.78
N ALA A 187 12.39 30.55 -26.15
CA ALA A 187 13.16 31.60 -25.49
C ALA A 187 13.36 32.76 -26.49
N ARG A 188 12.99 33.98 -26.06
CA ARG A 188 13.14 35.20 -26.86
C ARG A 188 14.58 35.24 -27.38
N PRO A 189 14.82 35.30 -28.70
CA PRO A 189 16.19 35.39 -29.20
C PRO A 189 16.83 36.69 -28.69
N PRO A 190 18.13 36.67 -28.35
CA PRO A 190 18.82 37.84 -27.85
C PRO A 190 18.79 38.94 -28.92
N ILE A 191 18.41 40.15 -28.48
CA ILE A 191 18.34 41.34 -29.32
C ILE A 191 19.75 41.68 -29.77
N CYS A 192 20.08 41.39 -31.04
CA CYS A 192 21.35 41.76 -31.64
C CYS A 192 21.38 43.28 -31.83
N GLY A 193 22.06 43.99 -30.94
CA GLY A 193 22.21 45.44 -30.97
C GLY A 193 23.04 45.88 -32.17
N LYS A 194 22.38 46.51 -33.14
CA LYS A 194 23.07 47.28 -34.19
C LYS A 194 23.68 48.53 -33.54
N HIS A 195 24.98 48.52 -33.32
CA HIS A 195 25.76 49.74 -33.13
C HIS A 195 26.01 50.33 -34.51
N GLY A 196 25.34 51.44 -34.81
CA GLY A 196 25.63 52.29 -35.94
C GLY A 196 26.88 53.13 -35.65
N ALA A 197 27.77 53.20 -36.64
CA ALA A 197 28.77 54.25 -36.77
C ALA A 197 28.07 55.62 -36.89
N PRO A 198 28.80 56.72 -36.64
CA PRO A 198 29.73 57.22 -37.65
C PRO A 198 31.19 57.33 -37.18
#